data_AF-A0A0M8UE88-F1
#
_entry.id   AF-A0A0M8UE88-F1
#
_cell.length_a   1.000
_cell.length_b   1.000
_cell.length_c   1.000
_cell.angle_alpha   90.00
_cell.angle_beta   90.00
_cell.angle_gamma   90.00
#
_symmetry.space_group_name_H-M   'P 1'
#
loop_
_entity.id
_entity.type
_entity.pdbx_description
1 polymer ?
#
loop_
_entity_poly.entity_id
_entity_poly.type
_entity_poly.pdbx_seq_one_letter_code
_entity_poly.pdbx_strand_id
1 'polypeptide(L)'
;MNKTAEAGSKFEEEFTSYSDGVVGAATWAGTMVLGGTELPKEGAFGPVAQALLEFQQRTENDLKFLPVRTGKSITGARLATEEYVKGDLQMAKNKQEEYSKAPTAEELKGPKK
;
A
#
# COMPACT_ATOMS: atom_id res chain seq x y z
N MET A 1 -8.48 13.52 16.46
CA MET A 1 -7.30 13.28 15.60
C MET A 1 -6.70 11.87 15.77
N ASN A 2 -6.81 11.21 16.93
CA ASN A 2 -6.22 9.87 17.16
C ASN A 2 -6.73 8.76 16.22
N LYS A 3 -8.03 8.74 15.89
CA LYS A 3 -8.61 7.69 15.02
C LYS A 3 -8.03 7.68 13.60
N THR A 4 -7.61 8.83 13.12
CA THR A 4 -7.06 9.01 11.77
C THR A 4 -5.63 8.50 11.68
N ALA A 5 -4.82 8.78 12.70
CA ALA A 5 -3.49 8.20 12.82
C ALA A 5 -3.58 6.68 13.00
N GLU A 6 -4.50 6.20 13.84
CA GLU A 6 -4.75 4.77 14.05
C GLU A 6 -5.15 4.04 12.76
N ALA A 7 -6.03 4.64 11.95
CA ALA A 7 -6.40 4.09 10.64
C ALA A 7 -5.23 4.06 9.65
N GLY A 8 -4.35 5.07 9.69
CA GLY A 8 -3.12 5.09 8.89
C GLY A 8 -2.15 3.96 9.28
N SER A 9 -1.91 3.76 10.58
CA SER A 9 -1.04 2.70 11.09
C SER A 9 -1.57 1.30 10.74
N LYS A 10 -2.88 1.06 10.88
CA LYS A 10 -3.49 -0.22 10.46
C LYS A 10 -3.31 -0.49 8.98
N PHE A 11 -3.30 0.54 8.14
CA PHE A 11 -3.10 0.38 6.71
C PHE A 11 -1.66 -0.08 6.38
N GLU A 12 -0.66 0.46 7.10
CA GLU A 12 0.74 0.04 6.97
C GLU A 12 0.96 -1.40 7.43
N GLU A 13 0.30 -1.81 8.52
CA GLU A 13 0.28 -3.20 9.02
C GLU A 13 -0.33 -4.17 7.98
N GLU A 14 -1.45 -3.81 7.37
CA GLU A 14 -2.11 -4.64 6.33
C GLU A 14 -1.27 -4.73 5.06
N PHE A 15 -0.61 -3.64 4.64
CA PHE A 15 0.30 -3.65 3.49
C PHE A 15 1.50 -4.58 3.74
N THR A 16 2.06 -4.53 4.95
CA THR A 16 3.16 -5.41 5.37
C THR A 16 2.72 -6.87 5.37
N SER A 17 1.56 -7.15 5.97
CA SER A 17 0.97 -8.50 6.02
C SER A 17 0.68 -9.07 4.64
N TYR A 18 0.18 -8.24 3.71
CA TYR A 18 0.01 -8.63 2.31
C TYR A 18 1.35 -9.02 1.67
N SER A 19 2.39 -8.18 1.82
CA SER A 19 3.71 -8.42 1.23
C SER A 19 4.33 -9.71 1.78
N ASP A 20 4.26 -9.91 3.10
CA ASP A 20 4.76 -11.12 3.77
C ASP A 20 3.98 -12.36 3.32
N GLY A 21 2.66 -12.25 3.14
CA GLY A 21 1.81 -13.33 2.64
C GLY A 21 2.18 -13.76 1.22
N VAL A 22 2.45 -12.81 0.31
CA VAL A 22 2.86 -13.12 -1.06
C VAL A 22 4.24 -13.78 -1.09
N VAL A 23 5.20 -13.27 -0.32
CA VAL A 23 6.54 -13.87 -0.19
C VAL A 23 6.45 -15.26 0.40
N GLY A 24 5.70 -15.45 1.49
CA GLY A 24 5.49 -16.75 2.11
C GLY A 24 4.82 -17.74 1.17
N ALA A 25 3.79 -17.31 0.42
CA ALA A 25 3.17 -18.13 -0.60
C ALA A 25 4.17 -18.51 -1.70
N ALA A 26 5.02 -17.58 -2.16
CA ALA A 26 6.04 -17.87 -3.16
C ALA A 26 7.08 -18.90 -2.67
N THR A 27 7.44 -18.89 -1.39
CA THR A 27 8.37 -19.86 -0.80
C THR A 27 7.85 -21.31 -0.86
N TRP A 28 6.54 -21.50 -0.69
CA TRP A 28 5.93 -22.84 -0.55
C TRP A 28 5.10 -23.30 -1.75
N ALA A 29 4.58 -22.38 -2.56
CA ALA A 29 3.70 -22.71 -3.67
C ALA A 29 4.50 -23.17 -4.89
N GLY A 30 4.18 -24.37 -5.39
CA GLY A 30 4.80 -24.93 -6.60
C GLY A 30 6.26 -25.36 -6.41
N THR A 31 6.71 -25.59 -5.17
CA THR A 31 8.03 -26.15 -4.86
C THR A 31 8.29 -27.41 -5.69
N MET A 32 9.24 -27.33 -6.62
CA MET A 32 9.76 -28.49 -7.34
C MET A 32 10.96 -29.03 -6.58
N VAL A 33 10.80 -30.20 -5.98
CA VAL A 33 11.92 -30.99 -5.49
C VAL A 33 12.26 -32.01 -6.57
N LEU A 34 13.50 -32.02 -7.06
CA LEU A 34 13.97 -33.08 -7.96
C LEU A 34 13.78 -34.43 -7.25
N GLY A 35 13.11 -35.37 -7.91
CA GLY A 35 12.67 -36.62 -7.26
C GLY A 35 13.79 -37.34 -6.52
N GLY A 36 13.63 -37.51 -5.20
CA GLY A 36 14.55 -38.24 -4.33
C GLY A 36 15.25 -37.42 -3.26
N THR A 37 15.11 -36.09 -3.23
CA THR A 37 15.64 -35.24 -2.14
C THR A 37 14.52 -34.78 -1.20
N GLU A 38 14.85 -34.57 0.08
CA GLU A 38 13.91 -33.97 1.03
C GLU A 38 13.66 -32.50 0.66
N LEU A 39 12.44 -32.01 0.95
CA LEU A 39 12.16 -30.57 0.84
C LEU A 39 13.17 -29.81 1.72
N PRO A 40 13.87 -28.79 1.18
CA PRO A 40 14.67 -27.91 2.01
C PRO A 40 13.78 -27.30 3.10
N LYS A 41 14.28 -27.20 4.33
CA LYS A 41 13.56 -26.56 5.44
C LYS A 41 13.15 -25.11 5.15
N GLU A 42 13.84 -24.47 4.21
CA GLU A 42 13.62 -23.09 3.76
C GLU A 42 12.68 -23.00 2.54
N GLY A 43 12.12 -24.13 2.08
CA GLY A 43 11.32 -24.20 0.85
C GLY A 43 12.17 -24.33 -0.41
N ALA A 44 11.53 -24.51 -1.57
CA ALA A 44 12.21 -24.51 -2.85
C ALA A 44 11.40 -23.74 -3.90
N PHE A 45 12.09 -22.96 -4.73
CA PHE A 45 11.50 -22.07 -5.73
C PHE A 45 11.05 -22.86 -6.97
N GLY A 46 9.79 -22.68 -7.39
CA GLY A 46 9.25 -23.31 -8.60
C GLY A 46 8.43 -22.34 -9.47
N PRO A 47 7.73 -22.83 -10.49
CA PRO A 47 7.04 -21.98 -11.47
C PRO A 47 5.95 -21.08 -10.85
N VAL A 48 5.27 -21.56 -9.80
CA VAL A 48 4.25 -20.78 -9.08
C VAL A 48 4.90 -19.65 -8.28
N ALA A 49 6.07 -19.88 -7.68
CA ALA A 49 6.86 -18.84 -7.02
C ALA A 49 7.24 -17.71 -8.00
N GLN A 50 7.61 -18.05 -9.25
CA GLN A 50 7.88 -17.07 -10.30
C GLN A 50 6.63 -16.29 -10.69
N ALA A 51 5.48 -16.96 -10.85
CA ALA A 51 4.22 -16.29 -11.16
C ALA A 51 3.78 -15.33 -10.05
N LEU A 52 3.98 -15.69 -8.78
CA LEU A 52 3.70 -14.81 -7.63
C LEU A 52 4.63 -13.60 -7.57
N LEU A 53 5.91 -13.78 -7.92
CA LEU A 53 6.85 -12.68 -8.04
C LEU A 53 6.44 -11.70 -9.15
N GLU A 54 6.07 -12.21 -10.33
CA GLU A 54 5.56 -11.36 -11.42
C GLU A 54 4.27 -10.64 -11.04
N PHE A 55 3.35 -11.34 -10.35
CA PHE A 55 2.13 -10.74 -9.82
C PHE A 55 2.45 -9.60 -8.88
N GLN A 56 3.31 -9.83 -7.87
CA GLN A 56 3.72 -8.81 -6.92
C GLN A 56 4.32 -7.58 -7.61
N GLN A 57 5.24 -7.79 -8.57
CA GLN A 57 5.86 -6.69 -9.32
C GLN A 57 4.85 -5.90 -10.16
N ARG A 58 3.86 -6.58 -10.76
CA ARG A 58 2.83 -5.92 -11.56
C ARG A 58 1.81 -5.17 -10.70
N THR A 59 1.50 -5.65 -9.50
CA THR A 59 0.51 -5.02 -8.61
C THR A 59 1.12 -4.04 -7.61
N GLU A 60 2.45 -3.98 -7.47
CA GLU A 60 3.13 -3.15 -6.48
C GLU A 60 2.66 -1.68 -6.49
N ASN A 61 2.54 -1.09 -7.69
CA ASN A 61 2.07 0.28 -7.83
C ASN A 61 0.59 0.45 -7.44
N ASP A 62 -0.26 -0.53 -7.76
CA ASP A 62 -1.68 -0.52 -7.38
C ASP A 62 -1.85 -0.61 -5.86
N LEU A 63 -1.03 -1.43 -5.20
CA LEU A 63 -1.01 -1.53 -3.75
C LEU A 63 -0.49 -0.25 -3.09
N LYS A 64 0.58 0.36 -3.62
CA LYS A 64 1.10 1.65 -3.13
C LYS A 64 0.13 2.81 -3.34
N PHE A 65 -0.74 2.72 -4.35
CA PHE A 65 -1.72 3.76 -4.64
C PHE A 65 -2.73 3.96 -3.50
N LEU A 66 -3.21 2.88 -2.89
CA LEU A 66 -4.21 2.93 -1.82
C LEU A 66 -3.77 3.70 -0.57
N PRO A 67 -2.62 3.41 0.08
CA PRO A 67 -2.19 4.13 1.28
C PRO A 67 -1.92 5.60 0.96
N VAL A 68 -1.28 5.89 -0.17
CA VAL A 68 -0.96 7.28 -0.58
C VAL A 68 -2.25 8.07 -0.79
N ARG A 69 -3.24 7.51 -1.50
CA ARG A 69 -4.53 8.17 -1.72
C ARG A 69 -5.32 8.36 -0.43
N THR A 70 -5.31 7.36 0.45
CA THR A 70 -5.95 7.45 1.77
C THR A 70 -5.32 8.57 2.60
N GLY A 71 -3.98 8.62 2.68
CA GLY A 71 -3.26 9.68 3.38
C GLY A 71 -3.54 11.08 2.82
N LYS A 72 -3.61 11.21 1.48
CA LYS A 72 -3.99 12.45 0.80
C LYS A 72 -5.40 12.88 1.16
N SER A 73 -6.37 11.97 1.11
CA SER A 73 -7.78 12.21 1.43
C SER A 73 -7.97 12.66 2.88
N ILE A 74 -7.30 11.97 3.81
CA ILE A 74 -7.27 12.31 5.23
C ILE A 74 -6.73 13.72 5.46
N THR A 75 -5.61 14.06 4.79
CA THR A 75 -4.98 15.37 4.89
C THR A 75 -5.92 16.46 4.36
N GLY A 76 -6.56 16.19 3.23
CA GLY A 76 -7.59 17.06 2.66
C GLY A 76 -8.74 17.34 3.61
N ALA A 77 -9.29 16.29 4.24
CA ALA A 77 -10.38 16.42 5.19
C ALA A 77 -9.98 17.27 6.41
N ARG A 78 -8.77 17.07 6.95
CA ARG A 78 -8.24 17.89 8.05
C ARG A 78 -8.13 19.36 7.63
N LEU A 79 -7.46 19.65 6.52
CA LEU A 79 -7.23 21.02 6.05
C LEU A 79 -8.54 21.72 5.69
N ALA A 80 -9.47 21.02 5.04
CA ALA A 80 -10.79 21.57 4.72
C ALA A 80 -11.57 21.93 5.99
N THR A 81 -11.49 21.09 7.02
CA THR A 81 -12.14 21.37 8.32
C THR A 81 -11.50 22.57 9.01
N GLU A 82 -10.18 22.71 8.96
CA GLU A 82 -9.46 23.87 9.50
C GLU A 82 -9.93 25.19 8.85
N GLU A 83 -10.05 25.22 7.52
CA GLU A 83 -10.55 26.41 6.81
C GLU A 83 -12.05 26.65 7.05
N TYR A 84 -12.85 25.59 7.17
CA TYR A 84 -14.26 25.69 7.53
C TYR A 84 -14.44 26.34 8.90
N VAL A 85 -13.66 25.94 9.90
CA VAL A 85 -13.71 26.52 11.27
C VAL A 85 -13.32 28.00 11.27
N LYS A 86 -12.43 28.43 10.37
CA LYS A 86 -12.07 29.85 10.18
C LYS A 86 -13.15 30.65 9.44
N GLY A 87 -14.18 29.98 8.89
CA GLY A 87 -15.22 30.60 8.08
C GLY A 87 -14.86 30.78 6.60
N ASP A 88 -13.69 30.31 6.15
CA ASP A 88 -13.28 30.38 4.75
C ASP A 88 -13.79 29.15 3.98
N LEU A 89 -15.08 29.19 3.63
CA LEU A 89 -15.76 28.09 2.94
C LEU A 89 -15.17 27.81 1.54
N GLN A 90 -14.66 28.85 0.87
CA GLN A 90 -14.07 28.69 -0.45
C GLN A 90 -12.74 27.93 -0.34
N MET A 91 -11.89 28.29 0.63
CA MET A 91 -10.66 27.54 0.88
C MET A 91 -10.93 26.12 1.37
N ALA A 92 -11.95 25.92 2.22
CA ALA A 92 -12.36 24.58 2.64
C ALA A 92 -12.71 23.69 1.43
N LYS A 93 -13.55 24.19 0.51
CA LYS A 93 -13.91 23.51 -0.73
C LYS A 93 -12.68 23.23 -1.60
N ASN A 94 -11.83 24.25 -1.82
CA ASN A 94 -10.62 24.10 -2.62
C ASN A 94 -9.68 23.01 -2.06
N LYS A 95 -9.50 22.94 -0.73
CA LYS A 95 -8.70 21.91 -0.07
C LYS A 95 -9.32 20.52 -0.23
N GLN A 96 -10.63 20.40 -0.06
CA GLN A 96 -11.30 19.12 -0.25
C GLN A 96 -11.16 18.62 -1.70
N GLU A 97 -11.40 19.49 -2.69
CA GLU A 97 -11.29 19.13 -4.11
C GLU A 97 -9.85 18.75 -4.48
N GLU A 98 -8.86 19.54 -4.09
CA GLU A 98 -7.45 19.30 -4.42
C GLU A 98 -6.96 17.94 -3.90
N TYR A 99 -7.25 17.63 -2.64
CA TYR A 99 -6.78 16.41 -1.99
C TYR A 99 -7.64 15.17 -2.31
N SER A 100 -8.81 15.35 -2.92
CA SER A 100 -9.62 14.25 -3.45
C SER A 100 -9.07 13.65 -4.75
N LYS A 101 -8.20 14.40 -5.44
CA LYS A 101 -7.56 13.95 -6.68
C LYS A 101 -6.68 12.73 -6.44
N ALA A 102 -6.55 11.91 -7.48
CA ALA A 102 -5.63 10.78 -7.46
C ALA A 102 -4.18 11.25 -7.15
N PRO A 103 -3.38 10.40 -6.49
CA PRO A 103 -1.95 10.62 -6.36
C PRO A 103 -1.25 10.82 -7.71
N THR A 104 -0.30 11.75 -7.79
CA THR A 104 0.59 11.90 -8.94
C THR A 104 1.70 10.84 -8.93
N ALA A 105 2.39 10.69 -10.06
CA ALA A 105 3.55 9.80 -10.15
C ALA A 105 4.68 10.19 -9.16
N GLU A 106 4.81 11.47 -8.84
CA GLU A 106 5.75 11.98 -7.84
C GLU A 106 5.33 11.59 -6.42
N GLU A 107 4.05 11.71 -6.08
CA GLU A 107 3.51 11.36 -4.76
C GLU A 107 3.65 9.84 -4.48
N LEU A 108 3.57 9.00 -5.52
CA LEU A 108 3.77 7.54 -5.42
C LEU A 108 5.22 7.13 -5.19
N LYS A 109 6.20 7.98 -5.52
CA LYS A 109 7.63 7.70 -5.29
C LYS A 109 8.05 7.86 -3.82
N GLY A 110 7.16 8.40 -2.99
CA GLY A 110 7.46 8.73 -1.59
C GLY A 110 8.31 10.00 -1.43
N PRO A 111 8.57 10.43 -0.19
CA PRO A 111 9.37 11.62 0.07
C PRO A 111 10.79 11.46 -0.49
N LYS A 112 11.29 12.49 -1.20
CA LYS A 112 12.72 12.58 -1.51
C LYS A 112 13.47 12.66 -0.18
N LYS A 113 14.35 11.69 0.08
CA LYS A 113 15.30 11.75 1.20
C LYS A 113 16.26 12.92 1.03
#